data_AF-U6GY92-F1
#
_entry.id   AF-U6GY92-F1
#
_cell.length_a   1.000
_cell.length_b   1.000
_cell.length_c   1.000
_cell.angle_alpha   90.00
_cell.angle_beta   90.00
_cell.angle_gamma   90.00
#
_symmetry.space_group_name_H-M   'P 1'
#
loop_
_entity.id
_entity.type
_entity.pdbx_description
1 polymer ?
#
loop_
_entity_poly.entity_id
_entity_poly.type
_entity_poly.pdbx_seq_one_letter_code
_entity_poly.pdbx_strand_id
1 'polypeptide(L)'
;MYCAADIKVKEQTVENMMKGNNIFEAPRFMSVNTAIKQLFEAAEMHNDEGVADILAFGLARIGADDQAIISGTLEELQNVDFGKPLHSLVLCAPELHEIEQNFVTLHRATQS
;
A
#
# COMPACT_ATOMS: atom_id res chain seq x y z
N MET A 1 4.97 -1.81 11.24
CA MET A 1 3.54 -2.19 11.23
C MET A 1 3.18 -2.72 9.84
N TYR A 2 2.58 -3.91 9.71
CA TYR A 2 2.17 -4.49 8.42
C TYR A 2 0.75 -4.04 8.08
N CYS A 3 0.57 -3.34 6.96
CA CYS A 3 -0.75 -3.02 6.43
C CYS A 3 -1.01 -3.95 5.23
N ALA A 4 -1.91 -4.92 5.42
CA ALA A 4 -2.54 -5.61 4.31
C ALA A 4 -3.43 -4.58 3.60
N ALA A 5 -3.19 -4.35 2.31
CA ALA A 5 -4.07 -3.52 1.50
C ALA A 5 -5.48 -4.14 1.52
N ASP A 6 -6.52 -3.32 1.57
CA ASP A 6 -7.92 -3.77 1.61
C ASP A 6 -8.22 -4.70 0.41
N ILE A 7 -8.61 -5.94 0.69
CA ILE A 7 -8.97 -6.95 -0.31
C ILE A 7 -10.49 -7.11 -0.26
N LYS A 8 -11.21 -6.37 -1.12
CA LYS A 8 -12.64 -6.59 -1.32
C LYS A 8 -12.88 -7.70 -2.33
N VAL A 9 -13.21 -8.89 -1.85
CA VAL A 9 -13.50 -10.06 -2.69
C VAL A 9 -15.02 -10.25 -2.83
N LYS A 10 -15.53 -10.04 -4.04
CA LYS A 10 -16.88 -10.47 -4.49
C LYS A 10 -18.01 -10.13 -3.51
N GLU A 11 -18.13 -8.87 -3.10
CA GLU A 11 -19.29 -8.42 -2.33
C GLU A 11 -20.48 -8.17 -3.28
N GLN A 12 -21.70 -8.49 -2.84
CA GLN A 12 -22.93 -8.06 -3.49
C GLN A 12 -23.26 -6.64 -3.00
N THR A 13 -23.68 -5.74 -3.90
CA THR A 13 -24.19 -4.43 -3.49
C THR A 13 -25.46 -4.61 -2.67
N VAL A 14 -25.73 -3.70 -1.72
CA VAL A 14 -26.95 -3.73 -0.89
C VAL A 14 -28.21 -3.80 -1.77
N GLU A 15 -28.20 -3.09 -2.90
CA GLU A 15 -29.28 -3.09 -3.88
C GLU A 15 -29.46 -4.45 -4.58
N ASN A 16 -28.37 -5.14 -4.91
CA ASN A 16 -28.44 -6.49 -5.52
C ASN A 16 -28.84 -7.56 -4.50
N MET A 17 -28.39 -7.42 -3.24
CA MET A 17 -28.79 -8.27 -2.13
C MET A 17 -30.29 -8.13 -1.85
N MET A 18 -30.83 -6.90 -1.83
CA MET A 18 -32.25 -6.62 -1.65
C MET A 18 -33.12 -7.13 -2.82
N LYS A 19 -32.57 -7.18 -4.03
CA LYS A 19 -33.26 -7.67 -5.23
C LYS A 19 -33.09 -9.18 -5.47
N GLY A 20 -32.32 -9.89 -4.64
CA GLY A 20 -32.03 -11.32 -4.83
C GLY A 20 -31.16 -11.63 -6.07
N ASN A 21 -30.48 -10.63 -6.61
CA ASN A 21 -29.65 -10.77 -7.79
C ASN A 21 -28.25 -11.26 -7.41
N ASN A 22 -27.81 -12.39 -7.97
CA ASN A 22 -26.45 -12.92 -7.81
C ASN A 22 -25.43 -12.17 -8.69
N ILE A 23 -25.47 -10.84 -8.67
CA ILE A 23 -24.52 -9.98 -9.38
C ILE A 23 -23.45 -9.55 -8.36
N PHE A 24 -22.26 -10.09 -8.54
CA PHE A 24 -21.09 -9.81 -7.70
C PHE A 24 -20.21 -8.79 -8.40
N GLU A 25 -19.74 -7.78 -7.65
CA GLU A 25 -18.77 -6.84 -8.19
C GLU A 25 -17.41 -7.52 -8.41
N ALA A 26 -16.66 -7.02 -9.39
CA ALA A 26 -15.30 -7.47 -9.62
C ALA A 26 -14.46 -7.19 -8.37
N PRO A 27 -13.57 -8.11 -7.94
CA PRO A 27 -12.73 -7.91 -6.79
C PRO A 27 -11.85 -6.66 -6.99
N ARG A 28 -11.92 -5.74 -6.03
CA ARG A 28 -11.10 -4.52 -6.04
C ARG A 28 -9.98 -4.72 -5.02
N PHE A 29 -8.75 -4.69 -5.51
CA PHE A 29 -7.55 -4.72 -4.68
C PHE A 29 -7.03 -3.30 -4.54
N MET A 30 -6.79 -2.88 -3.31
CA MET A 30 -6.22 -1.57 -3.05
C MET A 30 -4.73 -1.55 -3.46
N SER A 31 -4.31 -0.49 -4.16
CA SER A 31 -2.89 -0.26 -4.49
C SER A 31 -2.16 0.45 -3.35
N VAL A 32 -0.82 0.30 -3.30
CA VAL A 32 0.04 1.08 -2.39
C VAL A 32 -0.26 2.59 -2.50
N ASN A 33 -0.36 3.13 -3.71
CA ASN A 33 -0.63 4.55 -3.94
C ASN A 33 -1.98 4.99 -3.34
N THR A 34 -3.02 4.15 -3.45
CA THR A 34 -4.33 4.43 -2.82
C THR A 34 -4.23 4.42 -1.31
N ALA A 35 -3.51 3.45 -0.73
CA ALA A 35 -3.31 3.37 0.72
C ALA A 35 -2.55 4.59 1.25
N ILE A 36 -1.50 5.02 0.56
CA ILE A 36 -0.73 6.23 0.91
C ILE A 36 -1.62 7.47 0.85
N LYS A 37 -2.45 7.60 -0.19
CA LYS A 37 -3.39 8.72 -0.30
C LYS A 37 -4.36 8.78 0.88
N GLN A 38 -4.90 7.65 1.31
CA GLN A 38 -5.78 7.58 2.48
C GLN A 38 -5.05 7.96 3.78
N LEU A 39 -3.78 7.57 3.91
CA LEU A 39 -2.95 7.99 5.04
C LEU A 39 -2.74 9.50 5.05
N PHE A 40 -2.48 10.13 3.91
CA PHE A 40 -2.36 11.59 3.81
C PHE A 40 -3.68 12.31 4.12
N GLU A 41 -4.81 11.83 3.59
CA GLU A 41 -6.13 12.38 3.92
C GLU A 41 -6.42 12.29 5.44
N ALA A 42 -6.07 11.16 6.07
CA ALA A 42 -6.21 11.01 7.52
C ALA A 42 -5.24 11.92 8.31
N ALA A 43 -3.99 12.07 7.84
CA ALA A 43 -2.99 12.93 8.46
C ALA A 43 -3.43 14.40 8.45
N GLU A 44 -3.99 14.87 7.34
CA GLU A 44 -4.56 16.21 7.20
C GLU A 44 -5.69 16.46 8.23
N MET A 45 -6.57 15.48 8.44
CA MET A 45 -7.63 15.58 9.46
C MET A 45 -7.09 15.70 10.89
N HIS A 46 -5.90 15.17 11.16
CA HIS A 46 -5.26 15.18 12.47
C HIS A 46 -4.17 16.25 12.61
N ASN A 47 -3.92 17.07 11.59
CA ASN A 47 -2.80 18.02 11.49
C ASN A 47 -1.43 17.36 11.77
N ASP A 48 -1.22 16.16 11.23
CA ASP A 48 0.06 15.44 11.33
C ASP A 48 0.89 15.66 10.06
N GLU A 49 1.81 16.62 10.13
CA GLU A 49 2.71 16.96 9.02
C GLU A 49 3.83 15.92 8.82
N GLY A 50 4.07 15.03 9.80
CA GLY A 50 5.18 14.08 9.76
C GLY A 50 4.93 12.82 8.93
N VAL A 51 3.69 12.60 8.47
CA VAL A 51 3.31 11.37 7.76
C VAL A 51 4.03 11.22 6.43
N ALA A 52 4.30 12.31 5.71
CA ALA A 52 5.01 12.28 4.42
C ALA A 52 6.41 11.67 4.52
N ASP A 53 7.12 11.96 5.62
CA ASP A 53 8.50 11.55 5.85
C ASP A 53 8.65 10.13 6.42
N ILE A 54 7.53 9.47 6.74
CA ILE A 54 7.57 8.10 7.28
C ILE A 54 8.18 7.17 6.24
N LEU A 55 9.27 6.50 6.64
CA LEU A 55 9.89 5.46 5.84
C LEU A 55 8.99 4.23 5.76
N ALA A 56 8.86 3.67 4.58
CA ALA A 56 8.00 2.54 4.32
C ALA A 56 8.52 1.65 3.18
N PHE A 57 7.89 0.49 3.03
CA PHE A 57 8.05 -0.40 1.89
C PHE A 57 6.72 -0.58 1.17
N GLY A 58 6.70 -0.31 -0.13
CA GLY A 58 5.66 -0.78 -1.03
C GLY A 58 6.06 -2.13 -1.62
N LEU A 59 5.14 -3.08 -1.53
CA LEU A 59 5.32 -4.47 -1.94
C LEU A 59 4.26 -4.82 -2.98
N ALA A 60 4.65 -5.57 -4.01
CA ALA A 60 3.70 -6.17 -4.95
C ALA A 60 4.13 -7.57 -5.35
N ARG A 61 3.13 -8.47 -5.45
CA ARG A 61 3.28 -9.85 -5.97
C ARG A 61 4.44 -10.62 -5.34
N ILE A 62 4.64 -10.48 -4.04
CA ILE A 62 5.70 -11.17 -3.30
C ILE A 62 5.64 -12.68 -3.55
N GLY A 63 6.75 -13.25 -4.01
CA GLY A 63 6.87 -14.66 -4.41
C GLY A 63 6.56 -14.97 -5.87
N ALA A 64 6.18 -13.98 -6.69
CA ALA A 64 6.09 -14.11 -8.15
C ALA A 64 7.39 -13.68 -8.84
N ASP A 65 7.58 -14.10 -10.10
CA ASP A 65 8.74 -13.72 -10.92
C ASP A 65 8.86 -12.20 -11.13
N ASP A 66 7.73 -11.51 -11.10
CA ASP A 66 7.60 -10.07 -11.31
C ASP A 66 7.30 -9.31 -10.00
N GLN A 67 7.74 -9.85 -8.85
CA GLN A 67 7.63 -9.19 -7.56
C GLN A 67 8.31 -7.81 -7.55
N ALA A 68 7.74 -6.87 -6.78
CA ALA A 68 8.32 -5.56 -6.53
C ALA A 68 8.44 -5.32 -5.02
N ILE A 69 9.62 -4.89 -4.59
CA ILE A 69 9.92 -4.47 -3.22
C ILE A 69 10.66 -3.15 -3.33
N ILE A 70 10.01 -2.06 -2.92
CA ILE A 70 10.54 -0.70 -3.06
C ILE A 70 10.39 0.02 -1.73
N SER A 71 11.48 0.57 -1.22
CA SER A 71 11.55 1.34 0.02
C SER A 71 11.64 2.83 -0.28
N GLY A 72 10.96 3.64 0.51
CA GLY A 72 10.68 5.04 0.19
C GLY A 72 10.09 5.76 1.39
N THR A 73 10.17 7.09 1.45
CA THR A 73 9.20 7.85 2.24
C THR A 73 7.81 7.66 1.64
N LEU A 74 6.75 7.91 2.41
CA LEU A 74 5.39 7.82 1.86
C LEU A 74 5.19 8.75 0.67
N GLU A 75 5.83 9.93 0.68
CA GLU A 75 5.82 10.86 -0.46
C GLU A 75 6.48 10.24 -1.70
N GLU A 76 7.65 9.62 -1.55
CA GLU A 76 8.35 8.98 -2.66
C GLU A 76 7.55 7.80 -3.23
N LEU A 77 7.00 6.94 -2.36
CA LEU A 77 6.25 5.75 -2.77
C LEU A 77 4.90 6.09 -3.41
N GLN A 78 4.35 7.29 -3.16
CA GLN A 78 3.05 7.69 -3.70
C GLN A 78 3.03 7.67 -5.24
N ASN A 79 4.16 7.94 -5.88
CA ASN A 79 4.28 8.05 -7.33
C ASN A 79 4.94 6.84 -8.00
N VAL A 80 5.27 5.81 -7.23
CA VAL A 80 5.91 4.59 -7.75
C VAL A 80 4.88 3.66 -8.40
N ASP A 81 5.24 3.09 -9.56
CA ASP A 81 4.48 2.02 -10.19
C ASP A 81 4.93 0.64 -9.65
N PHE A 82 4.04 0.00 -8.90
CA PHE A 82 4.24 -1.34 -8.35
C PHE A 82 3.74 -2.45 -9.30
N GLY A 83 3.14 -2.07 -10.43
CA GLY A 83 2.57 -2.97 -11.42
C GLY A 83 1.23 -3.56 -10.99
N LYS A 84 1.04 -4.85 -11.25
CA LYS A 84 -0.22 -5.57 -11.01
C LYS A 84 -0.39 -5.95 -9.52
N PRO A 85 -1.65 -6.01 -9.02
CA PRO A 85 -1.95 -6.52 -7.69
C PRO A 85 -1.47 -7.98 -7.49
N LEU A 86 -1.31 -8.48 -6.27
CA LEU A 86 -1.65 -7.90 -4.95
C LEU A 86 -0.56 -6.98 -4.39
N HIS A 87 -0.97 -5.88 -3.76
CA HIS A 87 -0.08 -4.89 -3.16
C HIS A 87 -0.13 -4.94 -1.62
N SER A 88 0.95 -4.55 -0.95
CA SER A 88 1.02 -4.36 0.50
C SER A 88 1.91 -3.16 0.84
N LEU A 89 1.63 -2.49 1.95
CA LEU A 89 2.40 -1.35 2.44
C LEU A 89 2.88 -1.67 3.87
N VAL A 90 4.16 -1.45 4.14
CA VAL A 90 4.75 -1.66 5.47
C VAL A 90 5.33 -0.35 5.96
N LEU A 91 4.84 0.17 7.07
CA LEU A 91 5.38 1.37 7.71
C LEU A 91 6.52 0.97 8.66
N CYS A 92 7.68 1.59 8.48
CA CYS A 92 8.84 1.40 9.33
C CYS A 92 8.69 2.19 10.64
N ALA A 93 9.34 1.70 11.69
CA ALA A 93 9.51 2.49 12.90
C ALA A 93 10.56 3.58 12.67
N PRO A 94 10.56 4.67 13.47
CA PRO A 94 11.57 5.73 13.37
C PRO A 94 13.01 5.22 13.57
N GLU A 95 13.19 4.21 14.41
CA GLU A 95 14.46 3.57 14.67
C GLU A 95 14.43 2.13 14.12
N LEU A 96 15.36 1.85 13.20
CA LEU A 96 15.51 0.56 12.54
C LEU A 96 16.80 -0.12 12.99
N HIS A 97 16.77 -1.44 13.13
CA HIS A 97 17.97 -2.22 13.37
C HIS A 97 18.91 -2.17 12.14
N GLU A 98 20.22 -2.33 12.33
CA GLU A 98 21.23 -2.22 11.26
C GLU A 98 20.90 -3.09 10.02
N ILE A 99 20.42 -4.32 10.27
CA ILE A 99 20.00 -5.24 9.21
C ILE A 99 18.80 -4.69 8.41
N GLU A 100 17.84 -4.05 9.09
CA GLU A 100 16.68 -3.46 8.44
C GLU A 100 17.08 -2.23 7.62
N GLN A 101 18.03 -1.42 8.11
CA GLN A 101 18.58 -0.28 7.36
C GLN A 101 19.30 -0.73 6.08
N ASN A 102 20.05 -1.84 6.15
CA ASN A 102 20.66 -2.45 4.98
C ASN A 102 19.59 -2.90 3.97
N PHE A 103 18.48 -3.46 4.47
CA PHE A 103 17.37 -3.88 3.62
C PHE A 103 16.64 -2.70 2.97
N VAL A 104 16.47 -1.58 3.69
CA VAL A 104 15.96 -0.32 3.14
C VAL A 104 16.86 0.15 2.00
N THR A 105 18.17 0.20 2.24
CA THR A 105 19.16 0.69 1.26
C THR A 105 19.16 -0.16 -0.01
N LEU A 106 19.05 -1.49 0.12
CA LEU A 106 19.00 -2.41 -1.00
C LEU A 106 17.79 -2.18 -1.92
N HIS A 107 16.66 -1.77 -1.36
CA HIS A 107 15.39 -1.62 -2.07
C HIS A 107 14.97 -0.16 -2.30
N ARG A 108 15.87 0.80 -2.12
CA ARG A 108 15.56 2.23 -2.19
C ARG A 108 14.98 2.62 -3.56
N ALA A 109 13.88 3.37 -3.54
CA ALA A 109 13.29 3.98 -4.73
C ALA A 109 14.35 4.81 -5.45
N THR A 110 14.80 4.33 -6.61
CA THR A 110 15.78 5.04 -7.43
C THR A 110 14.99 5.95 -8.36
N GLN A 111 15.04 7.27 -8.15
CA GLN A 111 14.40 8.22 -9.05
C GLN A 111 14.93 8.00 -10.48
N SER A 112 14.02 7.68 -11.41
CA SER A 112 14.28 7.65 -12.86
C SER A 112 13.43 8.73 -13.53
#